data_AF-V2IZS7-F1
#
_entry.id   AF-V2IZS7-F1
#
_cell.length_a   1.000
_cell.length_b   1.000
_cell.length_c   1.000
_cell.angle_alpha   90.00
_cell.angle_beta   90.00
_cell.angle_gamma   90.00
#
_symmetry.space_group_name_H-M   'P 1'
#
loop_
_entity.id
_entity.type
_entity.pdbx_description
1 polymer ?
#
loop_
_entity_poly.entity_id
_entity_poly.type
_entity_poly.pdbx_seq_one_letter_code
_entity_poly.pdbx_strand_id
1 'polypeptide(L)'
;MRALPATAMPSPSDPTSSATCGRSGPSGVLAPTPNYLIRQAFPADQPMLADWLQACAPAPVLLQRGRAAMLERLLQRPELGLCLLASRDGALVGCLPVQLVPRLDLGGLAALAAEAWCLPGAHESGAILASCRDWLADWCRAHGVRHLLWAPGLPGAGDPDGDPDGDPDRDPGGGLSRLPCGLWHRDLAPAAKQLA
;
A
#
# COMPACT_ATOMS: atom_id res chain seq x y z
N MET A 1 -55.14 36.55 -16.79
CA MET A 1 -56.15 36.85 -15.76
C MET A 1 -56.59 35.56 -15.10
N ARG A 2 -56.73 35.57 -13.75
CA ARG A 2 -57.46 34.67 -12.80
C ARG A 2 -58.65 33.90 -13.42
N ALA A 3 -59.15 32.75 -12.95
CA ALA A 3 -59.27 32.17 -11.60
C ALA A 3 -59.58 30.63 -11.65
N LEU A 4 -59.49 29.97 -10.48
CA LEU A 4 -59.82 28.58 -10.10
C LEU A 4 -61.34 28.23 -10.18
N PRO A 5 -61.73 26.93 -10.08
CA PRO A 5 -62.09 26.25 -8.80
C PRO A 5 -61.56 24.78 -8.70
N ALA A 6 -61.18 24.19 -7.54
CA ALA A 6 -61.95 23.68 -6.37
C ALA A 6 -63.02 22.62 -6.78
N THR A 7 -63.19 21.40 -6.25
CA THR A 7 -62.87 20.68 -5.00
C THR A 7 -63.24 19.20 -5.20
N ALA A 8 -62.59 18.24 -4.51
CA ALA A 8 -63.27 17.07 -3.90
C ALA A 8 -62.27 16.19 -3.13
N MET A 9 -62.45 16.10 -1.80
CA MET A 9 -61.97 14.96 -1.00
C MET A 9 -62.94 13.78 -1.16
N PRO A 10 -62.49 12.55 -0.90
CA PRO A 10 -62.87 11.96 0.39
C PRO A 10 -61.73 11.20 1.10
N SER A 11 -61.76 11.29 2.44
CA SER A 11 -61.16 10.31 3.36
C SER A 11 -62.29 9.38 3.81
N PRO A 12 -62.06 8.07 4.00
CA PRO A 12 -61.89 7.61 5.37
C PRO A 12 -60.85 6.49 5.55
N SER A 13 -60.33 6.44 6.77
CA SER A 13 -59.38 5.51 7.37
C SER A 13 -59.73 4.03 7.21
N ASP A 14 -58.71 3.18 7.04
CA ASP A 14 -58.62 1.92 7.79
C ASP A 14 -57.14 1.54 8.06
N PRO A 15 -56.77 1.17 9.29
CA PRO A 15 -55.41 0.81 9.68
C PRO A 15 -55.24 -0.71 9.73
N THR A 16 -54.60 -1.31 8.73
CA THR A 16 -53.90 -2.60 8.93
C THR A 16 -53.02 -2.93 7.74
N SER A 17 -51.71 -2.78 7.90
CA SER A 17 -50.74 -3.68 7.28
C SER A 17 -49.38 -3.44 7.92
N SER A 18 -49.13 -4.26 8.94
CA SER A 18 -47.80 -4.56 9.45
C SER A 18 -46.99 -5.19 8.32
N ALA A 19 -46.33 -4.36 7.51
CA ALA A 19 -45.40 -4.79 6.49
C ALA A 19 -43.97 -4.52 6.97
N THR A 20 -43.37 -5.58 7.53
CA THR A 20 -42.00 -6.00 7.25
C THR A 20 -40.89 -5.02 7.60
N CYS A 21 -40.33 -5.19 8.82
CA CYS A 21 -38.91 -4.98 9.03
C CYS A 21 -38.13 -5.82 8.01
N GLY A 22 -37.43 -5.15 7.10
CA GLY A 22 -36.64 -5.81 6.07
C GLY A 22 -36.10 -4.79 5.08
N ARG A 23 -35.49 -3.70 5.57
CA ARG A 23 -34.74 -2.81 4.71
C ARG A 23 -33.41 -3.51 4.40
N SER A 24 -33.41 -4.26 3.31
CA SER A 24 -32.21 -4.73 2.62
C SER A 24 -31.39 -3.50 2.21
N GLY A 25 -30.48 -3.07 3.08
CA GLY A 25 -29.32 -2.28 2.66
C GLY A 25 -28.41 -3.19 1.83
N PRO A 26 -27.63 -2.65 0.88
CA PRO A 26 -26.66 -3.46 0.16
C PRO A 26 -25.70 -4.01 1.20
N SER A 27 -25.75 -5.33 1.41
CA SER A 27 -24.62 -6.07 1.94
C SER A 27 -23.46 -5.74 1.01
N GLY A 28 -22.61 -4.81 1.45
CA GLY A 28 -21.27 -4.67 0.92
C GLY A 28 -20.64 -6.04 1.12
N VAL A 29 -20.67 -6.86 0.06
CA VAL A 29 -19.86 -8.05 0.00
C VAL A 29 -18.46 -7.51 0.11
N LEU A 30 -17.87 -7.64 1.30
CA LEU A 30 -16.46 -7.40 1.52
C LEU A 30 -15.78 -8.32 0.51
N ALA A 31 -15.34 -7.76 -0.62
CA ALA A 31 -14.65 -8.53 -1.64
C ALA A 31 -13.49 -9.24 -0.91
N PRO A 32 -13.27 -10.55 -1.17
CA PRO A 32 -12.21 -11.27 -0.49
C PRO A 32 -10.91 -10.50 -0.71
N THR A 33 -10.24 -10.13 0.38
CA THR A 33 -8.99 -9.39 0.32
C THR A 33 -8.03 -10.22 -0.54
N PRO A 34 -7.54 -9.68 -1.66
CA PRO A 34 -6.69 -10.45 -2.55
C PRO A 34 -5.46 -10.94 -1.77
N ASN A 35 -5.26 -12.26 -1.76
CA ASN A 35 -4.18 -12.88 -1.00
C ASN A 35 -2.88 -12.78 -1.80
N TYR A 36 -2.06 -11.78 -1.45
CA TYR A 36 -0.75 -11.59 -2.07
C TYR A 36 0.32 -12.32 -1.25
N LEU A 37 1.11 -13.14 -1.93
CA LEU A 37 2.31 -13.71 -1.34
C LEU A 37 3.46 -12.73 -1.53
N ILE A 38 3.97 -12.17 -0.43
CA ILE A 38 5.15 -11.31 -0.42
C ILE A 38 6.39 -12.12 -0.03
N ARG A 39 7.46 -12.02 -0.82
CA ARG A 39 8.76 -12.61 -0.49
C ARG A 39 9.92 -11.74 -0.93
N GLN A 40 11.08 -11.95 -0.32
CA GLN A 40 12.34 -11.41 -0.82
C GLN A 40 12.74 -12.09 -2.15
N ALA A 41 13.28 -11.29 -3.06
CA ALA A 41 13.96 -11.74 -4.26
C ALA A 41 15.40 -12.18 -3.97
N PHE A 42 15.87 -13.18 -4.68
CA PHE A 42 17.23 -13.71 -4.64
C PHE A 42 17.92 -13.55 -5.99
N PRO A 43 19.25 -13.71 -6.08
CA PRO A 43 19.98 -13.64 -7.37
C PRO A 43 19.39 -14.51 -8.48
N ALA A 44 18.82 -15.68 -8.13
CA ALA A 44 18.16 -16.58 -9.08
C ALA A 44 16.90 -16.00 -9.73
N ASP A 45 16.27 -15.00 -9.11
CA ASP A 45 15.07 -14.33 -9.64
C ASP A 45 15.40 -13.28 -10.71
N GLN A 46 16.67 -12.90 -10.86
CA GLN A 46 17.10 -11.82 -11.75
C GLN A 46 16.58 -11.96 -13.20
N PRO A 47 16.72 -13.10 -13.90
CA PRO A 47 16.28 -13.19 -15.30
C PRO A 47 14.77 -13.05 -15.42
N MET A 48 14.01 -13.76 -14.58
CA MET A 48 12.55 -13.68 -14.53
C MET A 48 12.07 -12.24 -14.25
N LEU A 49 12.68 -11.56 -13.29
CA LEU A 49 12.30 -10.20 -12.93
C LEU A 49 12.68 -9.18 -14.01
N ALA A 50 13.82 -9.34 -14.66
CA ALA A 50 14.23 -8.50 -15.79
C ALA A 50 13.27 -8.63 -16.98
N ASP A 51 12.89 -9.86 -17.32
CA ASP A 51 11.91 -10.14 -18.39
C ASP A 51 10.53 -9.59 -18.05
N TRP A 52 10.07 -9.78 -16.82
CA TRP A 52 8.80 -9.23 -16.34
C TRP A 52 8.78 -7.70 -16.38
N LEU A 53 9.85 -7.04 -15.91
CA LEU A 53 9.97 -5.57 -15.97
C LEU A 53 10.00 -5.05 -17.42
N GLN A 54 10.63 -5.77 -18.35
CA GLN A 54 10.66 -5.40 -19.76
C GLN A 54 9.28 -5.58 -20.41
N ALA A 55 8.54 -6.62 -20.06
CA ALA A 55 7.19 -6.86 -20.55
C ALA A 55 6.20 -5.81 -20.04
N CYS A 56 6.28 -5.46 -18.74
CA CYS A 56 5.34 -4.52 -18.11
C CYS A 56 5.68 -3.05 -18.39
N ALA A 57 6.98 -2.73 -18.53
CA ALA A 57 7.45 -1.38 -18.79
C ALA A 57 8.60 -1.40 -19.82
N PRO A 58 8.25 -1.57 -21.12
CA PRO A 58 9.22 -1.60 -22.20
C PRO A 58 10.07 -0.33 -22.22
N ALA A 59 11.38 -0.51 -22.34
CA ALA A 59 12.34 0.59 -22.35
C ALA A 59 13.33 0.47 -23.51
N PRO A 60 13.95 1.58 -23.94
CA PRO A 60 15.10 1.54 -24.85
C PRO A 60 16.23 0.68 -24.29
N VAL A 61 17.00 0.04 -25.17
CA VAL A 61 18.03 -0.97 -24.80
C VAL A 61 19.00 -0.49 -23.73
N LEU A 62 19.44 0.78 -23.77
CA LEU A 62 20.38 1.32 -22.77
C LEU A 62 19.74 1.41 -21.38
N LEU A 63 18.48 1.85 -21.30
CA LEU A 63 17.74 1.92 -20.04
C LEU A 63 17.42 0.51 -19.50
N GLN A 64 17.05 -0.43 -20.39
CA GLN A 64 16.84 -1.83 -20.04
C GLN A 64 18.11 -2.45 -19.43
N ARG A 65 19.28 -2.25 -20.06
CA ARG A 65 20.57 -2.75 -19.55
C ARG A 65 20.93 -2.11 -18.20
N GLY A 66 20.72 -0.80 -18.06
CA GLY A 66 20.93 -0.10 -16.79
C GLY A 66 20.06 -0.65 -15.67
N ARG A 67 18.77 -0.89 -15.94
CA ARG A 67 17.83 -1.49 -15.00
C ARG A 67 18.25 -2.91 -14.59
N ALA A 68 18.62 -3.75 -15.56
CA ALA A 68 19.07 -5.11 -15.29
C ALA A 68 20.35 -5.15 -14.43
N ALA A 69 21.33 -4.28 -14.72
CA ALA A 69 22.56 -4.19 -13.95
C ALA A 69 22.34 -3.65 -12.53
N MET A 70 21.45 -2.66 -12.36
CA MET A 70 21.06 -2.15 -11.05
C MET A 70 20.39 -3.25 -10.22
N LEU A 71 19.45 -3.98 -10.83
CA LEU A 71 18.76 -5.08 -10.17
C LEU A 71 19.73 -6.20 -9.78
N GLU A 72 20.59 -6.62 -10.70
CA GLU A 72 21.62 -7.62 -10.42
C GLU A 72 22.49 -7.21 -9.22
N ARG A 73 22.97 -5.96 -9.22
CA ARG A 73 23.76 -5.41 -8.11
C ARG A 73 22.98 -5.44 -6.79
N LEU A 74 21.70 -5.07 -6.79
CA LEU A 74 20.86 -5.09 -5.59
C LEU A 74 20.67 -6.52 -5.06
N LEU A 75 20.41 -7.49 -5.94
CA LEU A 75 20.18 -8.88 -5.55
C LEU A 75 21.45 -9.60 -5.09
N GLN A 76 22.61 -9.25 -5.64
CA GLN A 76 23.90 -9.83 -5.24
C GLN A 76 24.47 -9.22 -3.94
N ARG A 77 24.02 -8.02 -3.55
CA ARG A 77 24.59 -7.25 -2.45
C ARG A 77 23.51 -6.88 -1.42
N PRO A 78 23.14 -7.80 -0.52
CA PRO A 78 22.08 -7.56 0.46
C PRO A 78 22.37 -6.40 1.42
N GLU A 79 23.64 -5.99 1.56
CA GLU A 79 24.02 -4.80 2.33
C GLU A 79 23.57 -3.48 1.69
N LEU A 80 23.26 -3.48 0.39
CA LEU A 80 22.73 -2.30 -0.31
C LEU A 80 21.20 -2.19 -0.20
N GLY A 81 20.53 -3.29 0.12
CA GLY A 81 19.07 -3.36 0.06
C GLY A 81 18.56 -4.73 -0.33
N LEU A 82 17.28 -4.76 -0.67
CA LEU A 82 16.56 -5.96 -1.09
C LEU A 82 15.49 -5.59 -2.10
N CYS A 83 14.97 -6.57 -2.81
CA CYS A 83 13.78 -6.40 -3.65
C CYS A 83 12.69 -7.33 -3.14
N LEU A 84 11.49 -6.81 -2.89
CA LEU A 84 10.32 -7.64 -2.59
C LEU A 84 9.58 -7.98 -3.87
N LEU A 85 9.09 -9.21 -3.94
CA LEU A 85 8.22 -9.69 -5.00
C LEU A 85 6.84 -9.95 -4.41
N ALA A 86 5.82 -9.50 -5.13
CA ALA A 86 4.43 -9.77 -4.83
C ALA A 86 3.86 -10.71 -5.89
N SER A 87 3.35 -11.85 -5.44
CA SER A 87 2.70 -12.83 -6.32
C SER A 87 1.24 -13.03 -5.96
N ARG A 88 0.40 -13.28 -6.97
CA ARG A 88 -1.00 -13.69 -6.82
C ARG A 88 -1.23 -14.92 -7.68
N ASP A 89 -1.78 -15.98 -7.09
CA ASP A 89 -2.02 -17.26 -7.77
C ASP A 89 -0.77 -17.81 -8.50
N GLY A 90 0.42 -17.60 -7.92
CA GLY A 90 1.70 -18.00 -8.48
C GLY A 90 2.29 -17.07 -9.55
N ALA A 91 1.54 -16.07 -10.03
CA ALA A 91 2.03 -15.09 -11.00
C ALA A 91 2.64 -13.86 -10.32
N LEU A 92 3.74 -13.33 -10.86
CA LEU A 92 4.34 -12.07 -10.39
C LEU A 92 3.45 -10.89 -10.80
N VAL A 93 2.97 -10.15 -9.80
CA VAL A 93 2.07 -9.00 -9.98
C VAL A 93 2.68 -7.67 -9.55
N GLY A 94 3.79 -7.70 -8.81
CA GLY A 94 4.55 -6.50 -8.50
C GLY A 94 5.92 -6.77 -7.89
N CYS A 95 6.75 -5.74 -7.85
CA CYS A 95 8.01 -5.73 -7.12
C CYS A 95 8.28 -4.37 -6.47
N LEU A 96 8.96 -4.39 -5.32
CA LEU A 96 9.35 -3.21 -4.55
C LEU A 96 10.86 -3.25 -4.27
N PRO A 97 11.68 -2.47 -5.00
CA PRO A 97 13.06 -2.27 -4.61
C PRO A 97 13.14 -1.42 -3.33
N VAL A 98 13.97 -1.87 -2.39
CA VAL A 98 14.20 -1.21 -1.10
C VAL A 98 15.71 -1.02 -0.93
N GLN A 99 16.13 0.20 -0.62
CA GLN A 99 17.52 0.53 -0.37
C GLN A 99 17.79 0.64 1.12
N LEU A 100 18.94 0.15 1.59
CA LEU A 100 19.43 0.45 2.93
C LEU A 100 20.27 1.72 2.88
N VAL A 101 19.80 2.77 3.55
CA VAL A 101 20.43 4.08 3.54
C VAL A 101 20.87 4.49 4.95
N PRO A 102 22.12 4.96 5.13
CA PRO A 102 22.55 5.52 6.41
C PRO A 102 21.86 6.88 6.64
N ARG A 103 21.36 7.08 7.87
CA ARG A 103 20.64 8.27 8.30
C ARG A 103 21.23 8.77 9.61
N LEU A 104 21.96 9.88 9.54
CA LEU A 104 22.60 10.49 10.70
C LEU A 104 21.58 11.13 11.63
N ASP A 105 20.52 11.72 11.07
CA ASP A 105 19.40 12.32 11.78
C ASP A 105 18.58 11.29 12.57
N LEU A 106 18.53 10.06 12.08
CA LEU A 106 17.84 8.94 12.73
C LEU A 106 18.80 8.05 13.55
N GLY A 107 20.12 8.26 13.44
CA GLY A 107 21.13 7.53 14.18
C GLY A 107 21.32 6.07 13.76
N GLY A 108 21.13 5.72 12.48
CA GLY A 108 21.27 4.34 12.02
C GLY A 108 20.98 4.10 10.54
N LEU A 109 20.70 2.85 10.18
CA LEU A 109 20.25 2.46 8.85
C LEU A 109 18.72 2.56 8.76
N ALA A 110 18.26 2.97 7.58
CA ALA A 110 16.84 2.99 7.22
C ALA A 110 16.59 2.18 5.94
N ALA A 111 15.48 1.44 5.90
CA ALA A 111 14.97 0.81 4.70
C ALA A 111 14.10 1.80 3.93
N LEU A 112 14.56 2.24 2.76
CA LEU A 112 13.90 3.21 1.90
C LEU A 112 13.21 2.51 0.73
N ALA A 113 11.88 2.61 0.69
CA ALA A 113 11.08 2.30 -0.49
C ALA A 113 10.75 3.61 -1.23
N ALA A 114 11.34 3.78 -2.41
CA ALA A 114 11.19 5.00 -3.20
C ALA A 114 10.24 4.85 -4.41
N GLU A 115 10.14 3.63 -4.92
CA GLU A 115 9.32 3.30 -6.09
C GLU A 115 8.74 1.88 -5.93
N ALA A 116 7.63 1.63 -6.61
CA ALA A 116 6.98 0.33 -6.67
C ALA A 116 6.51 0.05 -8.09
N TRP A 117 6.59 -1.20 -8.49
CA TRP A 117 6.16 -1.66 -9.80
C TRP A 117 5.04 -2.66 -9.59
N CYS A 118 3.86 -2.38 -10.13
CA CYS A 118 2.70 -3.28 -10.04
C CYS A 118 2.00 -3.34 -11.40
N LEU A 119 1.41 -4.49 -11.72
CA LEU A 119 0.51 -4.59 -12.86
C LEU A 119 -0.70 -3.66 -12.68
N PRO A 120 -1.29 -3.15 -13.77
CA PRO A 120 -2.55 -2.41 -13.72
C PRO A 120 -3.64 -3.20 -12.96
N GLY A 121 -4.47 -2.52 -12.16
CA GLY A 121 -5.48 -3.15 -11.30
C GLY A 121 -4.93 -3.88 -10.06
N ALA A 122 -3.63 -4.13 -9.95
CA ALA A 122 -3.00 -4.70 -8.74
C ALA A 122 -2.60 -3.63 -7.72
N HIS A 123 -2.35 -2.40 -8.20
CA HIS A 123 -1.94 -1.25 -7.40
C HIS A 123 -3.11 -0.45 -6.83
N GLU A 124 -4.29 -0.55 -7.46
CA GLU A 124 -5.46 0.31 -7.22
C GLU A 124 -6.07 0.14 -5.83
N SER A 125 -5.81 -0.98 -5.16
CA SER A 125 -6.30 -1.24 -3.80
C SER A 125 -5.32 -0.85 -2.69
N GLY A 126 -4.06 -0.49 -3.03
CA GLY A 126 -2.99 -0.28 -2.04
C GLY A 126 -2.59 -1.52 -1.22
N ALA A 127 -3.32 -2.63 -1.34
CA ALA A 127 -3.17 -3.82 -0.50
C ALA A 127 -1.83 -4.54 -0.69
N ILE A 128 -1.28 -4.56 -1.92
CA ILE A 128 0.07 -5.08 -2.17
C ILE A 128 1.10 -4.28 -1.39
N LEU A 129 1.03 -2.95 -1.47
CA LEU A 129 2.00 -2.06 -0.83
C LEU A 129 1.88 -2.10 0.69
N ALA A 130 0.66 -2.19 1.22
CA ALA A 130 0.43 -2.43 2.64
C ALA A 130 1.08 -3.76 3.10
N SER A 131 0.86 -4.84 2.34
CA SER A 131 1.47 -6.15 2.63
C SER A 131 3.00 -6.11 2.55
N CYS A 132 3.55 -5.40 1.55
CA CYS A 132 4.99 -5.17 1.43
C CYS A 132 5.54 -4.37 2.61
N ARG A 133 4.84 -3.33 3.05
CA ARG A 133 5.23 -2.48 4.18
C ARG A 133 5.27 -3.26 5.48
N ASP A 134 4.29 -4.12 5.72
CA ASP A 134 4.24 -4.95 6.93
C ASP A 134 5.33 -6.03 6.91
N TRP A 135 5.50 -6.73 5.77
CA TRP A 135 6.60 -7.68 5.59
C TRP A 135 7.96 -6.99 5.80
N LEU A 136 8.16 -5.80 5.23
CA LEU A 136 9.39 -5.03 5.36
C LEU A 136 9.64 -4.57 6.79
N ALA A 137 8.59 -4.17 7.52
CA ALA A 137 8.71 -3.80 8.92
C ALA A 137 9.20 -4.98 9.78
N ASP A 138 8.68 -6.18 9.54
CA ASP A 138 9.13 -7.39 10.23
C ASP A 138 10.56 -7.77 9.87
N TRP A 139 10.91 -7.71 8.58
CA TRP A 139 12.27 -7.93 8.12
C TRP A 139 13.25 -6.94 8.76
N CYS A 140 12.90 -5.64 8.81
CA CYS A 140 13.71 -4.60 9.42
C CYS A 140 13.97 -4.89 10.91
N ARG A 141 12.92 -5.25 11.66
CA ARG A 141 13.05 -5.65 13.07
C ARG A 141 13.99 -6.84 13.25
N ALA A 142 13.88 -7.85 12.39
CA ALA A 142 14.72 -9.05 12.44
C ALA A 142 16.21 -8.76 12.11
N HIS A 143 16.48 -7.73 11.30
CA HIS A 143 17.83 -7.38 10.84
C HIS A 143 18.42 -6.14 11.55
N GLY A 144 17.76 -5.64 12.61
CA GLY A 144 18.24 -4.48 13.37
C GLY A 144 18.13 -3.13 12.65
N VAL A 145 17.36 -3.06 11.56
CA VAL A 145 17.03 -1.80 10.87
C VAL A 145 15.87 -1.15 11.61
N ARG A 146 16.09 0.06 12.12
CA ARG A 146 15.15 0.74 13.02
C ARG A 146 14.16 1.66 12.33
N HIS A 147 14.43 2.02 11.08
CA HIS A 147 13.64 3.04 10.39
C HIS A 147 13.18 2.48 9.05
N LEU A 148 11.87 2.58 8.80
CA LEU A 148 11.30 2.38 7.48
C LEU A 148 10.93 3.75 6.93
N LEU A 149 11.38 4.01 5.71
CA LEU A 149 11.13 5.24 4.97
C LEU A 149 10.36 4.92 3.70
N TRP A 150 9.35 5.73 3.43
CA TRP A 150 8.43 5.51 2.33
C TRP A 150 8.26 6.81 1.55
N ALA A 151 8.47 6.75 0.23
CA ALA A 151 8.29 7.92 -0.61
C ALA A 151 6.82 8.38 -0.63
N PRO A 152 6.55 9.71 -0.63
CA PRO A 152 5.19 10.23 -0.60
C PRO A 152 4.36 9.91 -1.85
N GLY A 153 5.01 9.57 -2.97
CA GLY A 153 4.33 9.16 -4.20
C GLY A 153 3.87 7.70 -4.22
N LEU A 154 4.21 6.90 -3.20
CA LEU A 154 3.79 5.50 -3.11
C LEU A 154 2.45 5.40 -2.37
N PRO A 155 1.41 4.77 -2.96
CA PRO A 155 0.16 4.56 -2.26
C PRO A 155 0.32 3.65 -1.04
N GLY A 156 -0.63 3.75 -0.11
CA GLY A 156 -0.51 3.14 1.21
C GLY A 156 0.36 3.94 2.18
N ALA A 157 0.74 5.17 1.82
CA ALA A 157 1.39 6.13 2.70
C ALA A 157 0.41 6.99 3.53
N GLY A 158 -0.86 6.60 3.53
CA GLY A 158 -1.98 7.42 3.99
C GLY A 158 -2.68 8.07 2.81
N ASP A 159 -4.01 7.94 2.78
CA ASP A 159 -4.83 8.65 1.81
C ASP A 159 -4.76 10.16 2.09
N PRO A 160 -4.63 11.02 1.07
CA PRO A 160 -4.72 12.47 1.25
C PRO A 160 -6.13 12.94 1.68
N ASP A 161 -7.14 12.07 1.61
CA ASP A 161 -8.52 12.35 2.00
C ASP A 161 -8.84 11.93 3.46
N GLY A 162 -7.81 11.57 4.25
CA GLY A 162 -7.96 11.19 5.65
C GLY A 162 -8.05 12.39 6.59
N ASP A 163 -9.25 12.59 7.14
CA ASP A 163 -9.63 13.49 8.25
C ASP A 163 -9.37 14.99 8.00
N PRO A 164 -10.41 15.79 7.67
CA PRO A 164 -10.25 17.25 7.50
C PRO A 164 -9.86 17.99 8.80
N ASP A 165 -9.92 17.31 9.95
CA ASP A 165 -9.47 17.80 11.27
C ASP A 165 -8.18 17.09 11.76
N GLY A 166 -7.55 16.26 10.92
CA GLY A 166 -6.38 15.45 11.26
C GLY A 166 -5.04 16.19 11.19
N ASP A 167 -4.05 15.71 11.95
CA ASP A 167 -2.67 16.19 11.89
C ASP A 167 -2.06 15.92 10.51
N PRO A 168 -1.67 16.95 9.72
CA PRO A 168 -1.15 16.78 8.36
C PRO A 168 0.17 16.00 8.31
N ASP A 169 0.84 15.81 9.44
CA ASP A 169 2.09 15.05 9.56
C ASP A 169 1.87 13.58 9.96
N ARG A 170 0.61 13.14 10.08
CA ARG A 170 0.26 11.79 10.53
C ARG A 170 -0.64 11.06 9.54
N ASP A 171 -0.29 9.82 9.21
CA ASP A 171 -1.10 8.97 8.35
C ASP A 171 -2.44 8.60 9.05
N PRO A 172 -3.61 8.75 8.39
CA PRO A 172 -4.92 8.31 8.90
C PRO A 172 -4.97 6.81 9.25
N GLY A 173 -4.09 5.99 8.66
CA GLY A 173 -3.87 4.57 9.00
C GLY A 173 -2.99 4.32 10.23
N GLY A 174 -2.51 5.38 10.90
CA GLY A 174 -1.98 5.35 12.27
C GLY A 174 -0.55 4.86 12.47
N GLY A 175 0.21 4.60 11.41
CA GLY A 175 1.53 3.96 11.51
C GLY A 175 2.74 4.73 10.98
N LEU A 176 2.52 5.85 10.29
CA LEU A 176 3.57 6.66 9.67
C LEU A 176 3.49 8.11 10.15
N SER A 177 4.66 8.71 10.38
CA SER A 177 4.84 10.14 10.61
C SER A 177 5.64 10.75 9.47
N ARG A 178 5.48 12.06 9.23
CA ARG A 178 6.23 12.75 8.18
C ARG A 178 7.54 13.33 8.71
N LEU A 179 8.63 13.10 7.98
CA LEU A 179 9.93 13.73 8.26
C LEU A 179 10.05 15.09 7.54
N PRO A 180 10.92 16.00 8.01
CA PRO A 180 11.17 17.29 7.35
C PRO A 180 11.63 17.18 5.89
N CYS A 181 12.22 16.05 5.50
CA CYS A 181 12.60 15.78 4.10
C CYS A 181 11.42 15.32 3.22
N GLY A 182 10.19 15.29 3.76
CA GLY A 182 8.97 14.93 3.05
C GLY A 182 8.69 13.43 2.92
N LEU A 183 9.61 12.57 3.39
CA LEU A 183 9.43 11.12 3.45
C LEU A 183 8.52 10.74 4.60
N TRP A 184 7.70 9.72 4.40
CA TRP A 184 7.00 9.03 5.47
C TRP A 184 7.95 8.12 6.23
N HIS A 185 7.78 8.04 7.54
CA HIS A 185 8.66 7.35 8.45
C HIS A 185 7.85 6.49 9.43
N ARG A 186 8.32 5.25 9.63
CA ARG A 186 7.92 4.40 10.74
C ARG A 186 9.14 4.13 11.62
N ASP A 187 9.03 4.46 12.90
CA ASP A 187 9.97 3.95 13.90
C ASP A 187 9.63 2.48 14.20
N LEU A 188 10.63 1.62 14.07
CA LEU A 188 10.56 0.18 14.32
C LEU A 188 11.34 -0.21 15.56
N ALA A 189 11.59 0.75 16.48
CA ALA A 189 12.15 0.49 17.79
C ALA A 189 11.48 -0.76 18.41
N PRO A 190 12.28 -1.73 18.89
CA PRO A 190 11.73 -2.92 19.52
C PRO A 190 10.79 -2.51 20.65
N ALA A 191 9.60 -3.11 20.70
CA ALA A 191 8.74 -2.95 21.86
C ALA A 191 9.53 -3.35 23.12
N ALA A 192 9.40 -2.56 24.18
CA ALA A 192 10.04 -2.88 25.45
C ALA A 192 9.64 -4.30 25.87
N LYS A 193 10.63 -5.16 26.10
CA LYS A 193 10.37 -6.48 26.68
C LYS A 193 9.96 -6.26 28.13
N GLN A 194 8.66 -6.34 28.42
CA GLN A 194 8.20 -6.43 29.80
C GLN A 194 8.57 -7.81 30.32
N LEU A 195 9.39 -7.85 31.38
CA LEU A 195 9.56 -9.05 32.16
C LEU A 195 8.35 -9.13 33.09
N ALA A 196 7.56 -10.20 32.94
CA ALA A 196 6.52 -10.57 33.90
C ALA A 196 7.16 -11.28 35.11
#